data_AF-A0A8D7FM72-F1
#
_entry.id   AF-A0A8D7FM72-F1
#
_cell.length_a   1.000
_cell.length_b   1.000
_cell.length_c   1.000
_cell.angle_alpha   90.00
_cell.angle_beta   90.00
_cell.angle_gamma   90.00
#
_symmetry.space_group_name_H-M   'P 1'
#
loop_
_entity.id
_entity.type
_entity.pdbx_description
1 polymer ?
#
loop_
_entity_poly.entity_id
_entity_poly.type
_entity_poly.pdbx_seq_one_letter_code
_entity_poly.pdbx_strand_id
1 'polypeptide(L)'
;MAALVSSLCRPSPATPRFPLPSHGGCFDARRRPLRLGFRCSASRSPRFDPDSEQVSQLSANKSFGLKESAISLALAIGLFTGVPALTSPAHASPARPVLPDLSVLISGPPIKDPGALLRNALPIDNKAIREVQRPLEDITESLKVSGVRALDLVERVSRLVTVLSLHATHSAFSLKINHNIVSVCHLQASRALEQGKTLILNGVAESKKEHGKELIEKLAVGMQEFQQIVEQRDRDAVAPKQKELLQYVGGVEEDMVDGFPYEVPEEYSNMPLLKGRATVDMKVKVKDNPNVQDCVFRIVLDGYNAPVTAGNFLDLVERHFYDGMAIQRADGFVVQTGDPEGPAEGFIDPSTEKVRTIPLEIMVIGDKTPIYGETLEELGRYKAQTCLPFNAFGTMAMARDEFDNNSGSSQVFWLLKESELTPSNANILDGRYAVFGYVTENEDYLADLKVGDVIESIQVVSGLENLVNPSYKIVG
;
A
#
# COMPACT_ATOMS: atom_id res chain seq x y z
N MET A 1 -50.84 18.28 48.97
CA MET A 1 -51.90 18.21 47.93
C MET A 1 -51.27 17.52 46.72
N ALA A 2 -51.19 16.18 46.70
CA ALA A 2 -52.22 15.21 46.26
C ALA A 2 -52.50 15.34 44.74
N ALA A 3 -52.37 14.32 43.86
CA ALA A 3 -52.33 12.85 43.94
C ALA A 3 -51.56 12.28 42.70
N LEU A 4 -50.86 11.11 42.63
CA LEU A 4 -51.22 9.68 42.88
C LEU A 4 -52.46 9.23 42.07
N VAL A 5 -52.65 8.06 41.43
CA VAL A 5 -51.92 6.80 41.15
C VAL A 5 -52.85 5.90 40.29
N SER A 6 -52.29 4.82 39.67
CA SER A 6 -52.91 3.53 39.20
C SER A 6 -53.92 3.56 38.02
N SER A 7 -54.08 2.51 37.18
CA SER A 7 -53.98 1.05 37.32
C SER A 7 -53.52 0.35 36.02
N LEU A 8 -52.50 -0.53 36.00
CA LEU A 8 -52.55 -1.99 36.19
C LEU A 8 -53.80 -2.73 35.64
N CYS A 9 -53.60 -3.59 34.62
CA CYS A 9 -54.14 -4.96 34.58
C CYS A 9 -53.48 -5.81 33.45
N ARG A 10 -52.73 -6.84 33.84
CA ARG A 10 -52.45 -8.09 33.08
C ARG A 10 -53.46 -9.16 33.55
N PRO A 11 -53.86 -10.16 32.74
CA PRO A 11 -53.08 -11.40 32.63
C PRO A 11 -53.12 -12.13 31.26
N SER A 12 -52.13 -13.01 31.05
CA SER A 12 -52.04 -14.11 30.05
C SER A 12 -52.83 -15.34 30.56
N PRO A 13 -52.82 -16.58 29.98
CA PRO A 13 -52.39 -17.09 28.66
C PRO A 13 -53.42 -18.06 27.99
N ALA A 14 -53.23 -18.44 26.71
CA ALA A 14 -53.74 -19.71 26.18
C ALA A 14 -53.07 -20.16 24.85
N THR A 15 -52.43 -21.32 24.88
CA THR A 15 -52.10 -22.20 23.74
C THR A 15 -53.33 -23.07 23.39
N PRO A 16 -53.40 -23.69 22.18
CA PRO A 16 -53.01 -25.12 22.07
C PRO A 16 -52.39 -25.50 20.69
N ARG A 17 -51.31 -26.29 20.69
CA ARG A 17 -51.18 -27.75 20.35
C ARG A 17 -51.06 -28.13 18.85
N PHE A 18 -49.96 -28.85 18.60
CA PHE A 18 -49.61 -29.71 17.45
C PHE A 18 -50.71 -30.71 17.02
N PRO A 19 -50.59 -31.30 15.81
CA PRO A 19 -50.09 -32.68 15.76
C PRO A 19 -49.16 -33.02 14.56
N LEU A 20 -48.17 -33.87 14.85
CA LEU A 20 -47.60 -34.93 13.99
C LEU A 20 -47.99 -36.28 14.67
N PRO A 21 -47.65 -37.50 14.18
CA PRO A 21 -47.13 -37.98 12.87
C PRO A 21 -47.87 -39.24 12.35
N SER A 22 -47.50 -39.79 11.17
CA SER A 22 -47.38 -41.26 10.99
C SER A 22 -46.86 -41.72 9.61
N HIS A 23 -45.73 -42.43 9.67
CA HIS A 23 -45.37 -43.68 8.98
C HIS A 23 -45.25 -43.83 7.44
N GLY A 24 -44.04 -44.23 7.03
CA GLY A 24 -43.83 -45.56 6.47
C GLY A 24 -43.25 -45.62 5.05
N GLY A 25 -42.07 -46.23 4.88
CA GLY A 25 -41.63 -46.67 3.56
C GLY A 25 -40.11 -46.81 3.38
N CYS A 26 -39.54 -47.87 3.92
CA CYS A 26 -38.20 -48.37 3.62
C CYS A 26 -38.25 -49.18 2.30
N PHE A 27 -37.33 -48.97 1.35
CA PHE A 27 -36.90 -50.04 0.42
C PHE A 27 -35.50 -49.76 -0.15
N ASP A 28 -34.64 -50.75 0.07
CA ASP A 28 -33.28 -50.95 -0.42
C ASP A 28 -33.32 -51.59 -1.83
N ALA A 29 -32.39 -51.23 -2.74
CA ALA A 29 -31.67 -52.19 -3.62
C ALA A 29 -30.83 -51.53 -4.73
N ARG A 30 -29.54 -51.90 -4.67
CA ARG A 30 -28.48 -51.90 -5.68
C ARG A 30 -28.92 -52.23 -7.13
N ARG A 31 -28.31 -51.55 -8.13
CA ARG A 31 -27.41 -52.12 -9.18
C ARG A 31 -27.07 -51.09 -10.29
N ARG A 32 -25.77 -51.06 -10.65
CA ARG A 32 -25.09 -50.34 -11.77
C ARG A 32 -25.57 -50.83 -13.17
N PRO A 33 -24.90 -50.47 -14.29
CA PRO A 33 -24.61 -49.16 -14.89
C PRO A 33 -25.10 -49.10 -16.38
N LEU A 34 -25.09 -47.95 -17.03
CA LEU A 34 -25.16 -47.88 -18.50
C LEU A 34 -24.02 -47.04 -19.07
N ARG A 35 -23.11 -47.76 -19.74
CA ARG A 35 -22.18 -47.27 -20.76
C ARG A 35 -22.99 -46.73 -21.94
N LEU A 36 -22.55 -45.63 -22.53
CA LEU A 36 -22.42 -45.55 -23.98
C LEU A 36 -21.19 -44.70 -24.29
N GLY A 37 -20.23 -45.30 -24.99
CA GLY A 37 -19.07 -44.61 -25.55
C GLY A 37 -19.23 -44.37 -27.05
N PHE A 38 -18.08 -44.05 -27.66
CA PHE A 38 -17.79 -43.76 -29.08
C PHE A 38 -17.92 -42.26 -29.43
N ARG A 39 -16.96 -41.61 -30.10
CA ARG A 39 -15.65 -42.01 -30.64
C ARG A 39 -14.88 -40.74 -31.03
N CYS A 40 -13.55 -40.77 -30.93
CA CYS A 40 -12.65 -39.81 -31.59
C CYS A 40 -12.74 -39.89 -33.12
N SER A 41 -12.51 -38.76 -33.79
CA SER A 41 -11.91 -38.71 -35.13
C SER A 41 -11.18 -37.39 -35.32
N ALA A 42 -9.86 -37.49 -35.49
CA ALA A 42 -9.00 -36.42 -35.98
C ALA A 42 -9.29 -36.13 -37.46
N SER A 43 -9.08 -34.89 -37.92
CA SER A 43 -8.12 -34.58 -39.00
C SER A 43 -8.27 -33.15 -39.55
N ARG A 44 -7.09 -32.58 -39.85
CA ARG A 44 -6.74 -31.62 -40.91
C ARG A 44 -6.97 -30.10 -40.72
N SER A 45 -5.82 -29.44 -40.64
CA SER A 45 -5.52 -28.06 -41.04
C SER A 45 -5.65 -27.80 -42.54
N PRO A 46 -5.75 -26.52 -42.94
CA PRO A 46 -4.88 -25.94 -43.99
C PRO A 46 -4.28 -24.59 -43.52
N ARG A 47 -2.95 -24.41 -43.53
CA ARG A 47 -2.10 -23.81 -44.59
C ARG A 47 -2.52 -22.43 -45.11
N PHE A 48 -1.63 -21.48 -44.83
CA PHE A 48 -1.40 -20.18 -45.49
C PHE A 48 -1.12 -20.34 -47.00
N ASP A 49 -1.54 -19.35 -47.80
CA ASP A 49 -0.67 -18.58 -48.71
C ASP A 49 -1.42 -17.31 -49.26
N PRO A 50 -0.68 -16.28 -49.75
CA PRO A 50 -1.11 -14.88 -49.80
C PRO A 50 -1.51 -14.37 -51.21
N ASP A 51 -1.75 -13.06 -51.28
CA ASP A 51 -1.90 -12.17 -52.46
C ASP A 51 -3.32 -11.85 -52.96
N SER A 52 -3.73 -10.59 -52.76
CA SER A 52 -4.13 -9.68 -53.85
C SER A 52 -4.44 -8.27 -53.34
N GLU A 53 -3.65 -7.31 -53.81
CA GLU A 53 -3.95 -5.89 -53.82
C GLU A 53 -5.19 -5.61 -54.69
N GLN A 54 -6.12 -4.78 -54.21
CA GLN A 54 -6.84 -3.84 -55.09
C GLN A 54 -7.19 -2.54 -54.37
N VAL A 55 -6.57 -1.47 -54.88
CA VAL A 55 -6.88 -0.06 -54.67
C VAL A 55 -8.17 0.31 -55.41
N SER A 56 -9.08 1.04 -54.77
CA SER A 56 -9.87 2.07 -55.47
C SER A 56 -10.48 3.09 -54.51
N GLN A 57 -10.29 4.35 -54.90
CA GLN A 57 -10.70 5.58 -54.26
C GLN A 57 -12.18 5.87 -54.52
N LEU A 58 -12.86 6.53 -53.58
CA LEU A 58 -13.96 7.45 -53.88
C LEU A 58 -14.06 8.54 -52.82
N SER A 59 -14.44 9.72 -53.31
CA SER A 59 -14.05 11.05 -52.87
C SER A 59 -15.13 11.80 -52.08
N ALA A 60 -14.63 12.77 -51.29
CA ALA A 60 -15.16 14.13 -51.07
C ALA A 60 -16.23 14.41 -49.98
N ASN A 61 -15.72 15.14 -48.97
CA ASN A 61 -16.24 16.36 -48.34
C ASN A 61 -17.44 16.32 -47.38
N LYS A 62 -17.14 16.61 -46.09
CA LYS A 62 -17.43 17.93 -45.49
C LYS A 62 -16.61 18.17 -44.21
N SER A 63 -16.09 19.40 -44.11
CA SER A 63 -15.22 19.98 -43.09
C SER A 63 -15.90 20.17 -41.73
N PHE A 64 -15.16 20.09 -40.61
CA PHE A 64 -15.22 21.08 -39.51
C PHE A 64 -14.09 20.84 -38.48
N GLY A 65 -13.31 21.90 -38.23
CA GLY A 65 -12.73 22.28 -36.92
C GLY A 65 -11.54 21.51 -36.35
N LEU A 66 -10.30 21.94 -36.65
CA LEU A 66 -9.09 21.63 -35.85
C LEU A 66 -9.10 22.39 -34.51
N LYS A 67 -8.87 21.67 -33.41
CA LYS A 67 -7.85 22.03 -32.41
C LYS A 67 -7.15 20.73 -31.99
N GLU A 68 -5.84 20.76 -32.10
CA GLU A 68 -4.95 19.61 -32.14
C GLU A 68 -4.73 19.01 -30.75
N SER A 69 -4.97 17.70 -30.65
CA SER A 69 -4.50 16.83 -29.58
C SER A 69 -3.36 16.03 -30.20
N ALA A 70 -2.11 16.33 -29.82
CA ALA A 70 -0.92 15.70 -30.39
C ALA A 70 -0.17 14.90 -29.32
N ILE A 71 -0.62 13.66 -29.07
CA ILE A 71 0.21 12.62 -28.45
C ILE A 71 -0.04 11.32 -29.22
N SER A 72 0.82 11.02 -30.20
CA SER A 72 1.05 9.65 -30.63
C SER A 72 2.32 9.51 -31.49
N LEU A 73 3.22 8.69 -30.96
CA LEU A 73 3.95 7.61 -31.62
C LEU A 73 5.05 7.96 -32.65
N ALA A 74 6.31 7.77 -32.25
CA ALA A 74 7.36 7.28 -33.16
C ALA A 74 8.45 6.51 -32.40
N LEU A 75 8.24 5.19 -32.29
CA LEU A 75 9.29 4.20 -32.04
C LEU A 75 9.87 3.77 -33.41
N ALA A 76 11.20 3.65 -33.47
CA ALA A 76 12.04 3.03 -34.50
C ALA A 76 12.54 3.92 -35.68
N ILE A 77 13.86 4.14 -35.73
CA ILE A 77 14.83 3.54 -36.68
C ILE A 77 16.20 4.22 -36.50
N GLY A 78 17.28 3.44 -36.33
CA GLY A 78 18.60 3.80 -36.86
C GLY A 78 19.80 3.30 -36.06
N LEU A 79 20.31 2.13 -36.46
CA LEU A 79 21.56 1.51 -36.03
C LEU A 79 22.74 1.90 -36.95
N PHE A 80 23.94 1.94 -36.35
CA PHE A 80 25.30 1.84 -36.90
C PHE A 80 25.90 2.95 -37.78
N THR A 81 26.93 3.63 -37.24
CA THR A 81 28.30 3.71 -37.84
C THR A 81 29.36 3.97 -36.75
N GLY A 82 30.41 3.14 -36.69
CA GLY A 82 31.60 3.31 -35.82
C GLY A 82 32.63 4.32 -36.37
N VAL A 83 33.62 4.76 -35.57
CA VAL A 83 35.03 4.29 -35.52
C VAL A 83 35.75 5.09 -34.39
N PRO A 84 36.80 4.56 -33.71
CA PRO A 84 37.30 5.06 -32.42
C PRO A 84 38.47 6.05 -32.56
N ALA A 85 38.63 6.94 -31.59
CA ALA A 85 39.85 7.74 -31.42
C ALA A 85 40.35 7.66 -29.97
N LEU A 86 41.49 7.01 -29.81
CA LEU A 86 42.36 7.05 -28.64
C LEU A 86 42.86 8.48 -28.41
N THR A 87 42.71 9.01 -27.21
CA THR A 87 43.77 9.67 -26.43
C THR A 87 43.24 10.04 -25.03
N SER A 88 44.00 9.72 -23.99
CA SER A 88 43.92 10.37 -22.68
C SER A 88 45.27 11.03 -22.41
N PRO A 89 45.31 12.09 -21.59
CA PRO A 89 45.82 11.83 -20.25
C PRO A 89 45.06 12.54 -19.12
N ALA A 90 44.95 11.80 -18.03
CA ALA A 90 45.10 12.19 -16.63
C ALA A 90 44.73 13.63 -16.21
N HIS A 91 43.54 13.77 -15.60
CA HIS A 91 43.36 14.60 -14.42
C HIS A 91 42.49 13.85 -13.40
N ALA A 92 42.98 13.81 -12.16
CA ALA A 92 42.40 13.06 -11.05
C ALA A 92 41.06 13.66 -10.62
N SER A 93 40.00 12.83 -10.61
CA SER A 93 38.76 13.14 -9.91
C SER A 93 38.87 12.69 -8.44
N PRO A 94 38.33 13.45 -7.48
CA PRO A 94 38.34 13.07 -6.07
C PRO A 94 37.57 11.77 -5.86
N ALA A 95 38.06 10.99 -4.90
CA ALA A 95 37.58 9.67 -4.54
C ALA A 95 36.05 9.61 -4.43
N ARG A 96 35.43 8.76 -5.24
CA ARG A 96 34.05 8.30 -5.04
C ARG A 96 33.95 7.75 -3.61
N PRO A 97 32.94 8.13 -2.82
CA PRO A 97 32.70 7.45 -1.57
C PRO A 97 32.43 5.97 -1.88
N VAL A 98 33.21 5.11 -1.23
CA VAL A 98 33.01 3.66 -1.21
C VAL A 98 31.60 3.44 -0.66
N LEU A 99 30.68 3.04 -1.52
CA LEU A 99 29.38 2.51 -1.11
C LEU A 99 29.67 1.33 -0.16
N PRO A 100 29.26 1.38 1.12
CA PRO A 100 29.25 0.17 1.91
C PRO A 100 28.27 -0.81 1.25
N ASP A 101 28.73 -2.04 1.13
CA ASP A 101 28.10 -3.18 0.49
C ASP A 101 26.73 -3.47 1.13
N LEU A 102 25.69 -2.79 0.66
CA LEU A 102 24.29 -3.12 0.90
C LEU A 102 23.70 -3.70 -0.38
N SER A 103 24.40 -4.71 -0.91
CA SER A 103 23.88 -5.64 -1.90
C SER A 103 22.96 -6.67 -1.22
N VAL A 104 21.92 -6.18 -0.54
CA VAL A 104 20.77 -7.04 -0.21
C VAL A 104 19.97 -7.16 -1.50
N LEU A 105 20.19 -8.27 -2.22
CA LEU A 105 19.25 -8.74 -3.22
C LEU A 105 17.90 -8.99 -2.53
N ILE A 106 17.03 -7.98 -2.52
CA ILE A 106 15.62 -8.13 -2.16
C ILE A 106 14.96 -8.86 -3.34
N SER A 107 15.24 -10.16 -3.47
CA SER A 107 14.58 -11.06 -4.43
C SER A 107 13.26 -11.62 -3.85
N GLY A 108 12.56 -10.80 -3.07
CA GLY A 108 11.22 -11.11 -2.58
C GLY A 108 10.16 -10.68 -3.60
N PRO A 109 8.94 -11.23 -3.52
CA PRO A 109 7.77 -10.60 -4.13
C PRO A 109 7.65 -9.13 -3.67
N PRO A 110 7.08 -8.24 -4.50
CA PRO A 110 6.83 -6.86 -4.08
C PRO A 110 5.91 -6.82 -2.87
N ILE A 111 6.19 -5.91 -1.94
CA ILE A 111 5.29 -5.65 -0.81
C ILE A 111 4.10 -4.84 -1.33
N LYS A 112 2.90 -5.37 -1.17
CA LYS A 112 1.65 -4.75 -1.66
C LYS A 112 0.77 -4.15 -0.55
N ASP A 113 1.08 -4.45 0.72
CA ASP A 113 0.34 -3.92 1.86
C ASP A 113 0.78 -2.48 2.16
N PRO A 114 -0.13 -1.48 2.13
CA PRO A 114 0.23 -0.08 2.35
C PRO A 114 0.81 0.15 3.76
N GLY A 115 0.30 -0.56 4.77
CA GLY A 115 0.84 -0.49 6.13
C GLY A 115 2.28 -1.00 6.22
N ALA A 116 2.60 -2.08 5.53
CA ALA A 116 3.96 -2.64 5.46
C ALA A 116 4.91 -1.72 4.70
N LEU A 117 4.46 -1.09 3.62
CA LEU A 117 5.26 -0.07 2.91
C LEU A 117 5.60 1.10 3.83
N LEU A 118 4.61 1.63 4.56
CA LEU A 118 4.82 2.70 5.53
C LEU A 118 5.78 2.27 6.65
N ARG A 119 5.61 1.09 7.26
CA ARG A 119 6.55 0.61 8.29
C ARG A 119 7.98 0.51 7.76
N ASN A 120 8.17 -0.06 6.57
CA ASN A 120 9.49 -0.23 5.96
C ASN A 120 10.13 1.09 5.52
N ALA A 121 9.33 2.11 5.24
CA ALA A 121 9.79 3.44 4.87
C ALA A 121 10.24 4.30 6.07
N LEU A 122 10.02 3.86 7.32
CA LEU A 122 10.48 4.61 8.49
C LEU A 122 12.02 4.68 8.56
N PRO A 123 12.59 5.86 8.88
CA PRO A 123 14.03 6.09 8.93
C PRO A 123 14.65 5.53 10.22
N ILE A 124 14.52 4.22 10.44
CA ILE A 124 15.02 3.51 11.62
C ILE A 124 15.99 2.39 11.24
N ASP A 125 17.03 2.20 12.04
CA ASP A 125 17.94 1.05 11.94
C ASP A 125 17.91 0.24 13.25
N ASN A 126 16.80 -0.46 13.47
CA ASN A 126 16.64 -1.36 14.60
C ASN A 126 16.26 -2.77 14.12
N LYS A 127 17.24 -3.68 14.12
CA LYS A 127 17.03 -5.05 13.66
C LYS A 127 16.05 -5.84 14.55
N ALA A 128 16.00 -5.55 15.84
CA ALA A 128 15.18 -6.30 16.78
C ALA A 128 13.68 -6.10 16.52
N ILE A 129 13.23 -4.88 16.25
CA ILE A 129 11.81 -4.65 15.92
C ILE A 129 11.46 -5.21 14.54
N ARG A 130 12.37 -5.14 13.57
CA ARG A 130 12.17 -5.74 12.24
C ARG A 130 12.08 -7.27 12.29
N GLU A 131 12.76 -7.92 13.23
CA GLU A 131 12.63 -9.36 13.48
C GLU A 131 11.27 -9.74 14.10
N VAL A 132 10.58 -8.80 14.77
CA VAL A 132 9.20 -8.98 15.22
C VAL A 132 8.20 -8.72 14.08
N GLN A 133 8.44 -7.69 13.27
CA GLN A 133 7.56 -7.28 12.17
C GLN A 133 7.47 -8.35 11.07
N ARG A 134 8.60 -8.83 10.54
CA ARG A 134 8.61 -9.71 9.35
C ARG A 134 7.74 -10.96 9.51
N PRO A 135 7.87 -11.75 10.60
CA PRO A 135 7.05 -12.95 10.76
C PRO A 135 5.56 -12.61 10.86
N LEU A 136 5.20 -11.46 11.45
CA LEU A 136 3.81 -11.03 11.50
C LEU A 136 3.27 -10.68 10.11
N GLU A 137 4.05 -10.01 9.25
CA GLU A 137 3.63 -9.68 7.88
C GLU A 137 3.50 -10.93 7.00
N ASP A 138 4.38 -11.92 7.20
CA ASP A 138 4.37 -13.20 6.48
C ASP A 138 3.11 -14.04 6.73
N ILE A 139 2.34 -13.77 7.81
CA ILE A 139 1.10 -14.49 8.11
C ILE A 139 0.08 -14.29 6.98
N THR A 140 -0.08 -13.06 6.46
CA THR A 140 -1.06 -12.77 5.40
C THR A 140 -0.74 -13.53 4.12
N GLU A 141 0.52 -13.50 3.70
CA GLU A 141 0.98 -14.21 2.51
C GLU A 141 0.84 -15.73 2.68
N SER A 142 1.14 -16.23 3.88
CA SER A 142 0.97 -17.64 4.22
C SER A 142 -0.49 -18.10 4.17
N LEU A 143 -1.43 -17.25 4.61
CA LEU A 143 -2.88 -17.50 4.53
C LEU A 143 -3.36 -17.54 3.07
N LYS A 144 -2.85 -16.65 2.20
CA LYS A 144 -3.18 -16.63 0.76
C LYS A 144 -2.72 -17.89 0.04
N VAL A 145 -1.49 -18.35 0.28
CA VAL A 145 -0.90 -19.54 -0.37
C VAL A 145 -1.56 -20.83 0.08
N SER A 146 -1.87 -20.93 1.37
CA SER A 146 -2.26 -22.20 1.99
C SER A 146 -3.78 -22.39 2.08
N GLY A 147 -4.57 -21.31 1.95
CA GLY A 147 -6.03 -21.35 2.03
C GLY A 147 -6.52 -21.97 3.34
N VAL A 148 -7.54 -22.83 3.28
CA VAL A 148 -8.08 -23.55 4.47
C VAL A 148 -7.01 -24.35 5.22
N ARG A 149 -5.93 -24.74 4.53
CA ARG A 149 -4.83 -25.54 5.09
C ARG A 149 -3.78 -24.71 5.86
N ALA A 150 -3.90 -23.38 5.88
CA ALA A 150 -2.95 -22.49 6.57
C ALA A 150 -2.99 -22.65 8.09
N LEU A 151 -4.19 -22.94 8.62
CA LEU A 151 -4.45 -23.23 10.03
C LEU A 151 -4.45 -24.74 10.31
N ASP A 152 -4.52 -25.55 9.26
CA ASP A 152 -4.37 -27.00 9.37
C ASP A 152 -2.90 -27.38 9.56
N LEU A 153 -2.70 -28.57 10.11
CA LEU A 153 -1.39 -29.15 10.34
C LEU A 153 -0.57 -29.18 9.05
N VAL A 154 0.61 -28.55 9.06
CA VAL A 154 1.62 -28.85 8.06
C VAL A 154 2.16 -30.24 8.37
N GLU A 155 1.59 -31.27 7.75
CA GLU A 155 2.20 -32.60 7.65
C GLU A 155 3.37 -32.54 6.65
N ARG A 156 4.34 -31.64 6.86
CA ARG A 156 5.60 -31.61 6.11
C ARG A 156 6.78 -31.31 7.02
N VAL A 157 7.38 -32.44 7.44
CA VAL A 157 8.81 -32.67 7.63
C VAL A 157 9.44 -32.09 8.91
N SER A 158 9.10 -32.72 10.04
CA SER A 158 10.05 -32.88 11.14
C SER A 158 11.17 -33.86 10.72
N ARG A 159 12.16 -33.38 9.96
CA ARG A 159 13.44 -34.11 9.74
C ARG A 159 14.70 -33.31 10.08
N LEU A 160 14.59 -32.13 10.67
CA LEU A 160 15.78 -31.35 11.04
C LEU A 160 16.03 -31.25 12.56
N VAL A 161 15.05 -31.54 13.41
CA VAL A 161 15.24 -31.50 14.87
C VAL A 161 15.67 -32.87 15.45
N THR A 162 15.42 -33.98 14.74
CA THR A 162 15.75 -35.33 15.24
C THR A 162 17.24 -35.69 15.13
N VAL A 163 18.05 -34.94 14.37
CA VAL A 163 19.46 -35.30 14.14
C VAL A 163 20.40 -34.79 15.24
N LEU A 164 19.96 -33.86 16.10
CA LEU A 164 20.81 -33.27 17.16
C LEU A 164 20.59 -33.83 18.58
N SER A 165 19.68 -34.78 18.79
CA SER A 165 19.37 -35.31 20.15
C SER A 165 19.81 -36.76 20.41
N LEU A 166 20.76 -37.30 19.63
CA LEU A 166 21.22 -38.70 19.80
C LEU A 166 22.07 -38.99 21.06
N HIS A 167 22.13 -38.10 22.05
CA HIS A 167 22.91 -38.32 23.28
C HIS A 167 22.21 -37.95 24.61
N ALA A 168 20.87 -37.90 24.66
CA ALA A 168 20.17 -37.73 25.94
C ALA A 168 19.28 -38.95 26.24
N THR A 169 19.62 -39.63 27.33
CA THR A 169 18.96 -40.79 27.91
C THR A 169 17.49 -40.57 28.21
N HIS A 170 16.68 -41.58 27.85
CA HIS A 170 15.29 -41.85 28.25
C HIS A 170 14.73 -41.03 29.42
N SER A 171 13.85 -40.06 29.12
CA SER A 171 12.60 -39.82 29.85
C SER A 171 11.83 -38.65 29.21
N ALA A 172 10.55 -38.90 28.91
CA ALA A 172 9.47 -37.94 28.74
C ALA A 172 9.51 -36.94 27.56
N PHE A 173 8.30 -36.73 27.02
CA PHE A 173 7.91 -35.62 26.16
C PHE A 173 8.33 -35.73 24.67
N SER A 174 7.66 -36.65 23.97
CA SER A 174 7.36 -36.44 22.55
C SER A 174 6.35 -35.29 22.44
N LEU A 175 6.84 -34.05 22.51
CA LEU A 175 6.10 -32.88 22.06
C LEU A 175 5.87 -33.06 20.55
N LYS A 176 4.70 -33.58 20.17
CA LYS A 176 4.18 -33.41 18.81
C LYS A 176 3.96 -31.91 18.62
N ILE A 177 5.01 -31.21 18.22
CA ILE A 177 4.93 -29.81 17.86
C ILE A 177 4.22 -29.74 16.51
N ASN A 178 2.90 -29.64 16.60
CA ASN A 178 1.96 -29.49 15.52
C ASN A 178 1.86 -28.00 15.15
N HIS A 179 2.87 -27.43 14.51
CA HIS A 179 2.77 -26.02 14.08
C HIS A 179 2.17 -25.92 12.68
N ASN A 180 1.03 -25.23 12.59
CA ASN A 180 0.56 -24.62 11.35
C ASN A 180 1.41 -23.36 11.06
N ILE A 181 1.42 -22.87 9.82
CA ILE A 181 2.35 -21.78 9.41
C ILE A 181 2.11 -20.51 10.24
N VAL A 182 0.84 -20.21 10.53
CA VAL A 182 0.44 -19.07 11.37
C VAL A 182 1.03 -19.17 12.78
N SER A 183 1.03 -20.36 13.39
CA SER A 183 1.64 -20.60 14.69
C SER A 183 3.17 -20.50 14.66
N VAL A 184 3.83 -20.90 13.56
CA VAL A 184 5.28 -20.71 13.41
C VAL A 184 5.63 -19.23 13.39
N CYS A 185 4.95 -18.45 12.54
CA CYS A 185 5.15 -17.01 12.39
C CYS A 185 4.90 -16.27 13.71
N HIS A 186 3.78 -16.57 14.37
CA HIS A 186 3.47 -16.04 15.70
C HIS A 186 4.55 -16.36 16.73
N LEU A 187 4.99 -17.62 16.82
CA LEU A 187 5.98 -18.04 17.80
C LEU A 187 7.34 -17.40 17.54
N GLN A 188 7.70 -17.19 16.27
CA GLN A 188 8.90 -16.44 15.88
C GLN A 188 8.82 -14.99 16.35
N ALA A 189 7.73 -14.28 16.03
CA ALA A 189 7.52 -12.89 16.45
C ALA A 189 7.49 -12.75 17.99
N SER A 190 6.79 -13.64 18.68
CA SER A 190 6.71 -13.65 20.15
C SER A 190 8.08 -13.89 20.80
N ARG A 191 8.88 -14.84 20.29
CA ARG A 191 10.25 -15.06 20.77
C ARG A 191 11.17 -13.88 20.50
N ALA A 192 11.09 -13.28 19.30
CA ALA A 192 11.86 -12.10 18.94
C ALA A 192 11.51 -10.92 19.85
N LEU A 193 10.24 -10.75 20.21
CA LEU A 193 9.80 -9.71 21.13
C LEU A 193 10.38 -9.92 22.54
N GLU A 194 10.27 -11.13 23.08
CA GLU A 194 10.79 -11.46 24.42
C GLU A 194 12.32 -11.32 24.52
N GLN A 195 13.04 -11.77 23.49
CA GLN A 195 14.51 -11.67 23.44
C GLN A 195 14.99 -10.24 23.14
N GLY A 196 14.24 -9.51 22.32
CA GLY A 196 14.59 -8.19 21.80
C GLY A 196 14.03 -7.02 22.60
N LYS A 197 13.16 -7.23 23.59
CA LYS A 197 12.44 -6.16 24.32
C LYS A 197 13.35 -5.03 24.81
N THR A 198 14.51 -5.37 25.37
CA THR A 198 15.48 -4.39 25.86
C THR A 198 16.10 -3.58 24.72
N LEU A 199 16.46 -4.23 23.61
CA LEU A 199 17.02 -3.57 22.42
C LEU A 199 15.99 -2.68 21.71
N ILE A 200 14.72 -3.10 21.70
CA ILE A 200 13.60 -2.32 21.17
C ILE A 200 13.41 -1.07 22.03
N LEU A 201 13.28 -1.22 23.36
CA LEU A 201 13.11 -0.08 24.28
C LEU A 201 14.29 0.89 24.26
N ASN A 202 15.52 0.40 24.07
CA ASN A 202 16.70 1.26 23.94
C ASN A 202 16.70 2.06 22.64
N GLY A 203 16.00 1.59 21.60
CA GLY A 203 15.87 2.29 20.32
C GLY A 203 14.76 3.34 20.31
N VAL A 204 13.88 3.36 21.31
CA VAL A 204 12.79 4.34 21.41
C VAL A 204 13.34 5.70 21.85
N ALA A 205 12.87 6.79 21.21
CA ALA A 205 13.26 8.16 21.55
C ALA A 205 12.92 8.48 23.01
N GLU A 206 13.80 9.19 23.72
CA GLU A 206 13.69 9.40 25.17
C GLU A 206 12.34 10.04 25.58
N SER A 207 11.84 10.98 24.78
CA SER A 207 10.56 11.66 25.00
C SER A 207 9.34 10.76 24.84
N LYS A 208 9.47 9.65 24.10
CA LYS A 208 8.38 8.72 23.75
C LYS A 208 8.50 7.36 24.42
N LYS A 209 9.49 7.15 25.30
CA LYS A 209 9.75 5.85 25.95
C LYS A 209 8.57 5.28 26.72
N GLU A 210 7.80 6.12 27.42
CA GLU A 210 6.63 5.65 28.16
C GLU A 210 5.54 5.11 27.22
N HIS A 211 5.27 5.82 26.12
CA HIS A 211 4.31 5.39 25.10
C HIS A 211 4.80 4.12 24.38
N GLY A 212 6.07 4.07 23.97
CA GLY A 212 6.66 2.88 23.35
C GLY A 212 6.62 1.66 24.27
N LYS A 213 6.81 1.84 25.57
CA LYS A 213 6.66 0.77 26.56
C LYS A 213 5.20 0.29 26.67
N GLU A 214 4.24 1.20 26.70
CA GLU A 214 2.82 0.86 26.69
C GLU A 214 2.44 0.05 25.44
N LEU A 215 2.91 0.46 24.27
CA LEU A 215 2.67 -0.25 23.01
C LEU A 215 3.30 -1.64 22.99
N ILE A 216 4.52 -1.81 23.53
CA ILE A 216 5.17 -3.11 23.66
C ILE A 216 4.39 -4.04 24.61
N GLU A 217 3.84 -3.49 25.70
CA GLU A 217 3.00 -4.25 26.62
C GLU A 217 1.67 -4.67 25.96
N LYS A 218 1.02 -3.76 25.22
CA LYS A 218 -0.16 -4.08 24.39
C LYS A 218 0.15 -5.14 23.34
N LEU A 219 1.29 -5.04 22.67
CA LEU A 219 1.76 -6.03 21.70
C LEU A 219 1.95 -7.40 22.36
N ALA A 220 2.57 -7.46 23.54
CA ALA A 220 2.77 -8.73 24.26
C ALA A 220 1.44 -9.38 24.67
N VAL A 221 0.47 -8.59 25.17
CA VAL A 221 -0.88 -9.08 25.49
C VAL A 221 -1.61 -9.54 24.22
N GLY A 222 -1.58 -8.73 23.16
CA GLY A 222 -2.19 -9.05 21.87
C GLY A 222 -1.61 -10.31 21.24
N MET A 223 -0.31 -10.59 21.42
CA MET A 223 0.33 -11.83 20.99
C MET A 223 -0.24 -13.04 21.72
N GLN A 224 -0.55 -12.94 23.02
CA GLN A 224 -1.18 -14.02 23.77
C GLN A 224 -2.62 -14.26 23.29
N GLU A 225 -3.38 -13.20 23.03
CA GLU A 225 -4.72 -13.31 22.45
C GLU A 225 -4.71 -13.91 21.04
N PHE A 226 -3.73 -13.52 20.22
CA PHE A 226 -3.53 -14.11 18.90
C PHE A 226 -3.24 -15.61 18.97
N GLN A 227 -2.47 -16.05 19.96
CA GLN A 227 -2.24 -17.48 20.21
C GLN A 227 -3.55 -18.21 20.50
N GLN A 228 -4.44 -17.64 21.32
CA GLN A 228 -5.74 -18.24 21.62
C GLN A 228 -6.62 -18.35 20.38
N ILE A 229 -6.62 -17.34 19.50
CA ILE A 229 -7.33 -17.36 18.21
C ILE A 229 -6.83 -18.52 17.34
N VAL A 230 -5.51 -18.69 17.25
CA VAL A 230 -4.88 -19.77 16.47
C VAL A 230 -5.21 -21.15 17.06
N GLU A 231 -5.22 -21.29 18.39
CA GLU A 231 -5.60 -22.53 19.09
C GLU A 231 -7.08 -22.88 18.90
N GLN A 232 -7.96 -21.88 18.90
CA GLN A 232 -9.39 -22.01 18.64
C GLN A 232 -9.70 -22.21 17.15
N ARG A 233 -8.72 -21.99 16.27
CA ARG A 233 -8.84 -22.06 14.80
C ARG A 233 -9.89 -21.10 14.24
N ASP A 234 -10.07 -19.95 14.89
CA ASP A 234 -10.93 -18.90 14.37
C ASP A 234 -10.18 -18.14 13.27
N ARG A 235 -10.46 -18.51 12.01
CA ARG A 235 -9.81 -17.94 10.83
C ARG A 235 -10.15 -16.47 10.62
N ASP A 236 -11.40 -16.11 10.84
CA ASP A 236 -11.91 -14.79 10.51
C ASP A 236 -11.34 -13.74 11.47
N ALA A 237 -10.99 -14.16 12.70
CA ALA A 237 -10.31 -13.32 13.68
C ALA A 237 -8.80 -13.14 13.47
N VAL A 238 -8.13 -13.98 12.64
CA VAL A 238 -6.67 -13.89 12.45
C VAL A 238 -6.25 -12.59 11.77
N ALA A 239 -6.83 -12.25 10.63
CA ALA A 239 -6.41 -11.08 9.85
C ALA A 239 -6.66 -9.74 10.59
N PRO A 240 -7.83 -9.52 11.23
CA PRO A 240 -8.04 -8.33 12.04
C PRO A 240 -7.05 -8.21 13.20
N LYS A 241 -6.79 -9.32 13.91
CA LYS A 241 -5.86 -9.28 15.05
C LYS A 241 -4.42 -9.07 14.61
N GLN A 242 -4.01 -9.66 13.49
CA GLN A 242 -2.71 -9.41 12.89
C GLN A 242 -2.53 -7.93 12.51
N LYS A 243 -3.55 -7.30 11.90
CA LYS A 243 -3.54 -5.86 11.58
C LYS A 243 -3.36 -5.03 12.85
N GLU A 244 -4.07 -5.35 13.92
CA GLU A 244 -3.92 -4.69 15.23
C GLU A 244 -2.49 -4.83 15.79
N LEU A 245 -1.90 -6.04 15.76
CA LEU A 245 -0.52 -6.25 16.22
C LEU A 245 0.49 -5.43 15.40
N LEU A 246 0.32 -5.38 14.08
CA LEU A 246 1.16 -4.60 13.18
C LEU A 246 1.00 -3.09 13.38
N GLN A 247 -0.16 -2.62 13.85
CA GLN A 247 -0.35 -1.23 14.27
C GLN A 247 0.47 -0.91 15.53
N TYR A 248 0.49 -1.81 16.53
CA TYR A 248 1.35 -1.62 17.71
C TYR A 248 2.83 -1.64 17.32
N VAL A 249 3.26 -2.54 16.44
CA VAL A 249 4.64 -2.56 15.91
C VAL A 249 4.96 -1.24 15.22
N GLY A 250 4.09 -0.78 14.31
CA GLY A 250 4.28 0.50 13.61
C GLY A 250 4.38 1.70 14.57
N GLY A 251 3.54 1.74 15.61
CA GLY A 251 3.61 2.80 16.62
C GLY A 251 4.93 2.78 17.42
N VAL A 252 5.43 1.59 17.77
CA VAL A 252 6.75 1.45 18.42
C VAL A 252 7.86 1.93 17.49
N GLU A 253 7.79 1.58 16.19
CA GLU A 253 8.75 2.04 15.19
C GLU A 253 8.73 3.56 14.99
N GLU A 254 7.54 4.18 15.00
CA GLU A 254 7.39 5.64 14.94
C GLU A 254 7.93 6.32 16.21
N ASP A 255 7.81 5.68 17.36
CA ASP A 255 8.39 6.16 18.61
C ASP A 255 9.92 6.04 18.65
N MET A 256 10.53 5.20 17.81
CA MET A 256 11.98 5.14 17.64
C MET A 256 12.55 6.31 16.82
N VAL A 257 11.72 7.00 16.04
CA VAL A 257 12.18 8.14 15.27
C VAL A 257 12.31 9.36 16.17
N ASP A 258 13.57 9.70 16.48
CA ASP A 258 13.94 10.88 17.26
C ASP A 258 14.17 12.09 16.34
N GLY A 259 13.11 12.91 16.19
CA GLY A 259 13.12 14.08 15.33
C GLY A 259 13.12 13.77 13.83
N PHE A 260 13.39 14.79 13.02
CA PHE A 260 13.40 14.66 11.57
C PHE A 260 14.82 14.31 11.06
N PRO A 261 14.99 13.30 10.18
CA PRO A 261 16.30 12.65 9.97
C PRO A 261 17.33 13.44 9.15
N TYR A 262 16.92 14.50 8.45
CA TYR A 262 17.81 15.30 7.60
C TYR A 262 17.34 16.76 7.47
N GLU A 263 18.18 17.64 6.95
CA GLU A 263 17.80 19.01 6.63
C GLU A 263 17.30 19.10 5.18
N VAL A 264 16.14 19.73 5.00
CA VAL A 264 15.59 20.04 3.66
C VAL A 264 16.41 21.18 3.05
N PRO A 265 16.74 21.14 1.75
CA PRO A 265 17.48 22.22 1.09
C PRO A 265 16.90 23.61 1.34
N GLU A 266 17.77 24.63 1.46
CA GLU A 266 17.38 26.02 1.77
C GLU A 266 16.35 26.56 0.77
N GLU A 267 16.45 26.15 -0.49
CA GLU A 267 15.52 26.48 -1.59
C GLU A 267 14.05 26.15 -1.27
N TYR A 268 13.80 25.07 -0.52
CA TYR A 268 12.46 24.59 -0.15
C TYR A 268 12.14 24.83 1.33
N SER A 269 13.08 25.37 2.10
CA SER A 269 12.95 25.54 3.55
C SER A 269 11.78 26.43 3.96
N ASN A 270 11.38 27.37 3.11
CA ASN A 270 10.27 28.30 3.35
C ASN A 270 8.90 27.77 2.89
N MET A 271 8.86 26.62 2.21
CA MET A 271 7.61 25.99 1.78
C MET A 271 6.94 25.26 2.97
N PRO A 272 5.65 24.92 2.86
CA PRO A 272 5.03 24.01 3.82
C PRO A 272 5.71 22.63 3.79
N LEU A 273 6.22 22.18 4.94
CA LEU A 273 6.96 20.92 5.08
C LEU A 273 6.28 20.01 6.10
N LEU A 274 6.09 18.73 5.76
CA LEU A 274 5.65 17.73 6.73
C LEU A 274 6.87 17.05 7.36
N LYS A 275 7.23 17.42 8.59
CA LYS A 275 8.38 16.84 9.32
C LYS A 275 7.97 15.64 10.19
N GLY A 276 7.33 14.66 9.57
CA GLY A 276 6.84 13.46 10.25
C GLY A 276 5.76 12.79 9.42
N ARG A 277 4.77 12.20 10.07
CA ARG A 277 3.58 11.67 9.42
C ARG A 277 2.35 12.47 9.77
N ALA A 278 1.39 12.46 8.87
CA ALA A 278 0.05 12.95 9.12
C ALA A 278 -0.97 11.97 8.55
N THR A 279 -2.13 11.91 9.18
CA THR A 279 -3.23 11.07 8.75
C THR A 279 -4.40 11.95 8.37
N VAL A 280 -5.00 11.68 7.20
CA VAL A 280 -6.17 12.41 6.71
C VAL A 280 -7.32 11.46 6.39
N ASP A 281 -8.54 11.94 6.59
CA ASP A 281 -9.78 11.30 6.16
C ASP A 281 -10.32 12.05 4.94
N MET A 282 -10.40 11.35 3.80
CA MET A 282 -11.02 11.85 2.59
C MET A 282 -12.42 11.25 2.46
N LYS A 283 -13.44 12.09 2.63
CA LYS A 283 -14.83 11.70 2.41
C LYS A 283 -15.23 11.96 0.97
N VAL A 284 -15.66 10.92 0.27
CA VAL A 284 -16.10 10.98 -1.14
C VAL A 284 -17.55 10.56 -1.25
N LYS A 285 -18.31 11.35 -2.00
CA LYS A 285 -19.65 11.04 -2.42
C LYS A 285 -19.62 10.35 -3.79
N VAL A 286 -19.99 9.08 -3.79
CA VAL A 286 -20.03 8.25 -4.99
C VAL A 286 -21.39 8.41 -5.65
N LYS A 287 -21.40 8.88 -6.90
CA LYS A 287 -22.63 9.01 -7.69
C LYS A 287 -22.98 7.67 -8.33
N ASP A 288 -24.28 7.45 -8.49
CA ASP A 288 -24.82 6.34 -9.28
C ASP A 288 -24.33 4.95 -8.83
N ASN A 289 -24.09 4.76 -7.53
CA ASN A 289 -23.80 3.46 -6.93
C ASN A 289 -24.88 3.10 -5.89
N PRO A 290 -25.68 2.03 -6.11
CA PRO A 290 -26.75 1.64 -5.18
C PRO A 290 -26.22 1.05 -3.87
N ASN A 291 -24.95 0.62 -3.83
CA ASN A 291 -24.35 -0.07 -2.68
C ASN A 291 -23.49 0.84 -1.81
N VAL A 292 -22.92 1.92 -2.37
CA VAL A 292 -22.02 2.85 -1.68
C VAL A 292 -22.41 4.27 -2.06
N GLN A 293 -22.89 5.06 -1.09
CA GLN A 293 -23.25 6.47 -1.33
C GLN A 293 -22.16 7.41 -0.82
N ASP A 294 -21.67 7.15 0.39
CA ASP A 294 -20.56 7.88 1.01
C ASP A 294 -19.46 6.88 1.39
N CYS A 295 -18.22 7.18 1.05
CA CYS A 295 -17.04 6.41 1.46
C CYS A 295 -16.02 7.33 2.13
N VAL A 296 -15.35 6.85 3.18
CA VAL A 296 -14.26 7.56 3.85
C VAL A 296 -12.98 6.78 3.65
N PHE A 297 -12.01 7.39 2.98
CA PHE A 297 -10.68 6.82 2.77
C PHE A 297 -9.72 7.38 3.81
N ARG A 298 -9.08 6.49 4.57
CA ARG A 298 -8.03 6.85 5.52
C ARG A 298 -6.70 6.83 4.78
N ILE A 299 -5.99 7.95 4.78
CA ILE A 299 -4.72 8.11 4.06
C ILE A 299 -3.63 8.53 5.05
N VAL A 300 -2.50 7.84 5.01
CA VAL A 300 -1.31 8.22 5.78
C VAL A 300 -0.31 8.87 4.84
N LEU A 301 0.08 10.10 5.17
CA LEU A 301 1.07 10.90 4.48
C LEU A 301 2.44 10.71 5.15
N ASP A 302 3.47 10.48 4.33
CA ASP A 302 4.82 10.21 4.79
C ASP A 302 5.78 11.35 4.46
N GLY A 303 5.94 12.26 5.40
CA GLY A 303 6.88 13.37 5.30
C GLY A 303 8.33 13.00 5.59
N TYR A 304 8.61 11.80 6.11
CA TYR A 304 10.00 11.34 6.29
C TYR A 304 10.72 11.14 4.95
N ASN A 305 10.02 10.63 3.94
CA ASN A 305 10.58 10.40 2.62
C ASN A 305 10.16 11.47 1.59
N ALA A 306 9.04 12.15 1.82
CA ALA A 306 8.53 13.21 0.93
C ALA A 306 8.04 14.46 1.70
N PRO A 307 8.93 15.17 2.44
CA PRO A 307 8.54 16.30 3.29
C PRO A 307 7.90 17.47 2.54
N VAL A 308 8.43 17.85 1.38
CA VAL A 308 7.91 18.99 0.61
C VAL A 308 6.57 18.64 -0.01
N THR A 309 6.48 17.45 -0.61
CA THR A 309 5.27 17.00 -1.31
C THR A 309 4.11 16.78 -0.34
N ALA A 310 4.36 16.05 0.76
CA ALA A 310 3.35 15.81 1.78
C ALA A 310 2.96 17.08 2.54
N GLY A 311 3.92 17.98 2.80
CA GLY A 311 3.68 19.27 3.44
C GLY A 311 2.79 20.17 2.61
N ASN A 312 3.05 20.26 1.30
CA ASN A 312 2.21 20.99 0.36
C ASN A 312 0.78 20.43 0.31
N PHE A 313 0.61 19.11 0.21
CA PHE A 313 -0.71 18.49 0.22
C PHE A 313 -1.49 18.80 1.51
N LEU A 314 -0.85 18.64 2.67
CA LEU A 314 -1.48 18.89 3.97
C LEU A 314 -1.85 20.37 4.17
N ASP A 315 -1.02 21.30 3.69
CA ASP A 315 -1.34 22.74 3.69
C ASP A 315 -2.57 23.06 2.83
N LEU A 316 -2.73 22.40 1.68
CA LEU A 316 -3.91 22.55 0.82
C LEU A 316 -5.18 21.94 1.44
N VAL A 317 -5.04 20.82 2.16
CA VAL A 317 -6.14 20.22 2.93
C VAL A 317 -6.63 21.20 4.02
N GLU A 318 -5.72 21.80 4.78
CA GLU A 318 -6.07 22.80 5.82
C GLU A 318 -6.70 24.07 5.24
N ARG A 319 -6.47 24.36 3.97
CA ARG A 319 -7.10 25.46 3.22
C ARG A 319 -8.47 25.09 2.63
N HIS A 320 -8.96 23.86 2.85
CA HIS A 320 -10.17 23.32 2.23
C HIS A 320 -10.11 23.33 0.70
N PHE A 321 -8.92 23.23 0.11
CA PHE A 321 -8.73 23.34 -1.34
C PHE A 321 -9.44 22.21 -2.11
N TYR A 322 -9.46 21.00 -1.57
CA TYR A 322 -10.05 19.83 -2.21
C TYR A 322 -11.54 19.65 -1.92
N ASP A 323 -12.11 20.46 -1.01
CA ASP A 323 -13.48 20.29 -0.55
C ASP A 323 -14.47 20.70 -1.66
N GLY A 324 -15.39 19.80 -1.99
CA GLY A 324 -16.34 19.94 -3.10
C GLY A 324 -15.76 19.66 -4.48
N MET A 325 -14.49 19.26 -4.59
CA MET A 325 -13.85 19.03 -5.88
C MET A 325 -14.29 17.70 -6.50
N ALA A 326 -14.54 17.70 -7.81
CA ALA A 326 -14.90 16.50 -8.53
C ALA A 326 -13.65 15.68 -8.92
N ILE A 327 -13.79 14.36 -8.91
CA ILE A 327 -12.85 13.45 -9.56
C ILE A 327 -12.87 13.71 -11.07
N GLN A 328 -11.71 14.08 -11.62
CA GLN A 328 -11.58 14.53 -13.01
C GLN A 328 -11.22 13.42 -13.96
N ARG A 329 -10.52 12.40 -13.47
CA ARG A 329 -10.06 11.28 -14.26
C ARG A 329 -10.14 9.99 -13.45
N ALA A 330 -10.70 8.95 -14.07
CA ALA A 330 -10.86 7.62 -13.47
C ALA A 330 -10.82 6.59 -14.61
N ASP A 331 -9.61 6.15 -14.98
CA ASP A 331 -9.39 5.33 -16.19
C ASP A 331 -9.17 3.85 -15.85
N GLY A 332 -9.53 3.40 -14.65
CA GLY A 332 -9.32 2.05 -14.14
C GLY A 332 -7.87 1.73 -13.74
N PHE A 333 -6.90 2.56 -14.13
CA PHE A 333 -5.50 2.49 -13.69
C PHE A 333 -5.17 3.51 -12.61
N VAL A 334 -5.77 4.69 -12.72
CA VAL A 334 -5.56 5.82 -11.81
C VAL A 334 -6.87 6.56 -11.59
N VAL A 335 -7.01 7.10 -10.38
CA VAL A 335 -8.01 8.13 -10.05
C VAL A 335 -7.24 9.42 -9.79
N GLN A 336 -7.60 10.51 -10.45
CA GLN A 336 -6.90 11.79 -10.32
C GLN A 336 -7.89 12.94 -10.08
N THR A 337 -7.45 13.86 -9.24
CA THR A 337 -8.17 15.07 -8.81
C THR A 337 -7.18 16.21 -8.54
N GLY A 338 -7.67 17.37 -8.12
CA GLY A 338 -6.82 18.48 -7.69
C GLY A 338 -6.57 19.53 -8.76
N ASP A 339 -7.23 19.45 -9.91
CA ASP A 339 -7.18 20.48 -10.94
C ASP A 339 -8.25 21.56 -10.65
N PRO A 340 -7.89 22.82 -10.42
CA PRO A 340 -8.87 23.85 -10.08
C PRO A 340 -9.72 24.26 -11.29
N GLU A 341 -10.92 24.79 -11.04
CA GLU A 341 -11.73 25.35 -12.12
C GLU A 341 -11.11 26.65 -12.67
N GLY A 342 -11.11 26.78 -14.00
CA GLY A 342 -10.65 27.99 -14.70
C GLY A 342 -9.34 27.80 -15.45
N PRO A 343 -8.60 28.88 -15.76
CA PRO A 343 -7.34 28.81 -16.49
C PRO A 343 -6.13 28.45 -15.61
N ALA A 344 -6.33 28.25 -14.32
CA ALA A 344 -5.27 27.94 -13.38
C ALA A 344 -4.85 26.47 -13.53
N GLU A 345 -3.57 26.21 -13.73
CA GLU A 345 -3.00 24.86 -13.79
C GLU A 345 -2.35 24.54 -12.44
N GLY A 346 -3.17 24.44 -11.39
CA GLY A 346 -2.75 24.15 -10.02
C GLY A 346 -3.05 25.26 -9.00
N PHE A 347 -2.55 25.10 -7.77
CA PHE A 347 -2.84 26.03 -6.68
C PHE A 347 -2.16 27.39 -6.91
N ILE A 348 -2.96 28.46 -6.96
CA ILE A 348 -2.45 29.83 -7.00
C ILE A 348 -2.30 30.33 -5.56
N ASP A 349 -1.08 30.71 -5.19
CA ASP A 349 -0.82 31.28 -3.87
C ASP A 349 -1.41 32.70 -3.79
N PRO A 350 -2.36 32.97 -2.86
CA PRO A 350 -2.97 34.30 -2.72
C PRO A 350 -1.97 35.42 -2.42
N SER A 351 -0.80 35.10 -1.86
CA SER A 351 0.22 36.08 -1.51
C SER A 351 1.10 36.48 -2.70
N THR A 352 1.29 35.59 -3.67
CA THR A 352 2.17 35.84 -4.82
C THR A 352 1.42 35.97 -6.14
N GLU A 353 0.13 35.62 -6.16
CA GLU A 353 -0.72 35.53 -7.35
C GLU A 353 -0.15 34.62 -8.46
N LYS A 354 0.76 33.71 -8.08
CA LYS A 354 1.40 32.75 -8.97
C LYS A 354 1.05 31.33 -8.56
N VAL A 355 1.12 30.41 -9.53
CA VAL A 355 1.02 28.98 -9.26
C VAL A 355 2.17 28.58 -8.35
N ARG A 356 1.85 27.90 -7.24
CA ARG A 356 2.82 27.29 -6.36
C ARG A 356 3.23 25.96 -6.95
N THR A 357 4.50 25.84 -7.30
CA THR A 357 5.08 24.57 -7.76
C THR A 357 6.02 24.00 -6.70
N ILE A 358 6.15 22.68 -6.70
CA ILE A 358 7.04 21.90 -5.83
C ILE A 358 7.95 21.00 -6.68
N PRO A 359 9.16 20.70 -6.20
CA PRO A 359 10.09 19.83 -6.91
C PRO A 359 9.62 18.37 -6.92
N LEU A 360 10.06 17.61 -7.90
CA LEU A 360 10.03 16.15 -7.83
C LEU A 360 10.88 15.70 -6.63
N GLU A 361 10.32 14.86 -5.77
CA GLU A 361 10.96 14.41 -4.53
C GLU A 361 10.96 12.88 -4.48
N ILE A 362 12.15 12.27 -4.50
CA ILE A 362 12.32 10.82 -4.53
C ILE A 362 13.37 10.38 -3.51
N MET A 363 12.95 9.61 -2.51
CA MET A 363 13.85 8.95 -1.58
C MET A 363 14.17 7.52 -2.05
N VAL A 364 15.46 7.20 -2.11
CA VAL A 364 15.96 5.87 -2.50
C VAL A 364 16.46 5.12 -1.26
N ILE A 365 16.23 3.81 -1.22
CA ILE A 365 16.71 2.95 -0.14
C ILE A 365 18.24 3.04 -0.06
N GLY A 366 18.75 3.42 1.12
CA GLY A 366 20.18 3.57 1.41
C GLY A 366 20.72 5.00 1.26
N ASP A 367 19.95 5.90 0.66
CA ASP A 367 20.29 7.32 0.63
C ASP A 367 19.94 7.97 1.98
N LYS A 368 20.61 9.07 2.32
CA LYS A 368 20.37 9.83 3.58
C LYS A 368 19.35 10.95 3.42
N THR A 369 19.17 11.42 2.20
CA THR A 369 18.32 12.56 1.84
C THR A 369 17.60 12.25 0.53
N PRO A 370 16.37 12.75 0.33
CA PRO A 370 15.69 12.61 -0.93
C PRO A 370 16.42 13.39 -2.04
N ILE A 371 16.24 12.88 -3.26
CA ILE A 371 16.66 13.53 -4.51
C ILE A 371 15.56 14.52 -4.90
N TYR A 372 15.96 15.71 -5.30
CA TYR A 372 15.05 16.78 -5.73
C TYR A 372 15.23 17.12 -7.21
N GLY A 373 14.13 17.27 -7.94
CA GLY A 373 14.07 17.80 -9.30
C GLY A 373 14.63 16.91 -10.42
N GLU A 374 15.10 15.71 -10.09
CA GLU A 374 15.65 14.74 -11.04
C GLU A 374 14.98 13.39 -10.90
N THR A 375 14.71 12.74 -12.03
CA THR A 375 14.21 11.36 -12.08
C THR A 375 15.36 10.36 -11.87
N LEU A 376 15.02 9.13 -11.46
CA LEU A 376 16.03 8.07 -11.36
C LEU A 376 16.63 7.68 -12.72
N GLU A 377 15.90 7.91 -13.81
CA GLU A 377 16.36 7.64 -15.16
C GLU A 377 17.44 8.63 -15.60
N GLU A 378 17.24 9.92 -15.34
CA GLU A 378 18.22 10.99 -15.62
C GLU A 378 19.51 10.77 -14.83
N LEU A 379 19.40 10.32 -13.58
CA LEU A 379 20.54 9.96 -12.73
C LEU A 379 21.19 8.61 -13.10
N GLY A 380 20.65 7.87 -14.06
CA GLY A 380 21.14 6.55 -14.45
C GLY A 380 20.97 5.46 -13.39
N ARG A 381 20.07 5.64 -12.43
CA ARG A 381 19.79 4.74 -11.30
C ARG A 381 18.59 3.80 -11.58
N TYR A 382 18.57 3.16 -12.74
CA TYR A 382 17.45 2.29 -13.19
C TYR A 382 17.11 1.08 -12.28
N LYS A 383 18.02 0.69 -11.39
CA LYS A 383 17.84 -0.44 -10.46
C LYS A 383 17.63 -0.01 -9.01
N ALA A 384 17.66 1.29 -8.74
CA ALA A 384 17.42 1.81 -7.41
C ALA A 384 15.95 1.57 -7.03
N GLN A 385 15.73 1.14 -5.80
CA GLN A 385 14.40 0.98 -5.23
C GLN A 385 14.08 2.21 -4.39
N THR A 386 12.89 2.79 -4.57
CA THR A 386 12.41 3.90 -3.77
C THR A 386 11.98 3.43 -2.39
N CYS A 387 12.11 4.28 -1.37
CA CYS A 387 11.56 4.00 -0.04
C CYS A 387 10.03 3.92 -0.07
N LEU A 388 9.40 4.69 -0.97
CA LEU A 388 7.97 4.67 -1.24
C LEU A 388 7.72 4.17 -2.67
N PRO A 389 7.49 2.87 -2.88
CA PRO A 389 7.25 2.31 -4.22
C PRO A 389 5.76 2.26 -4.59
N PHE A 390 5.46 2.30 -5.89
CA PHE A 390 4.13 2.12 -6.47
C PHE A 390 3.66 0.65 -6.47
N ASN A 391 3.84 -0.07 -5.38
CA ASN A 391 3.51 -1.50 -5.30
C ASN A 391 2.12 -1.77 -4.71
N ALA A 392 1.62 -0.87 -3.86
CA ALA A 392 0.34 -1.01 -3.20
C ALA A 392 -0.79 -0.39 -4.02
N PHE A 393 -1.94 -1.05 -4.01
CA PHE A 393 -3.20 -0.46 -4.44
C PHE A 393 -3.52 0.72 -3.51
N GLY A 394 -3.95 1.87 -4.07
CA GLY A 394 -4.17 3.10 -3.29
C GLY A 394 -2.89 3.87 -2.96
N THR A 395 -1.77 3.60 -3.63
CA THR A 395 -0.58 4.46 -3.56
C THR A 395 -0.92 5.87 -4.06
N MET A 396 -0.61 6.89 -3.27
CA MET A 396 -0.90 8.30 -3.56
C MET A 396 0.37 9.03 -3.99
N ALA A 397 0.28 9.73 -5.12
CA ALA A 397 1.40 10.47 -5.69
C ALA A 397 0.97 11.81 -6.29
N MET A 398 1.93 12.71 -6.42
CA MET A 398 1.74 14.04 -7.00
C MET A 398 1.80 13.95 -8.52
N ALA A 399 0.79 14.50 -9.20
CA ALA A 399 0.83 14.65 -10.64
C ALA A 399 1.74 15.82 -11.04
N ARG A 400 2.35 15.71 -12.21
CA ARG A 400 3.26 16.71 -12.79
C ARG A 400 3.18 16.68 -14.31
N ASP A 401 3.66 17.74 -14.95
CA ASP A 401 3.93 17.76 -16.40
C ASP A 401 5.05 16.76 -16.74
N GLU A 402 4.98 16.13 -17.90
CA GLU A 402 5.89 15.10 -18.38
C GLU A 402 7.33 15.64 -18.51
N PHE A 403 7.47 16.86 -19.03
CA PHE A 403 8.75 17.47 -19.39
C PHE A 403 9.32 18.42 -18.33
N ASP A 404 8.60 18.65 -17.23
CA ASP A 404 9.07 19.47 -16.11
C ASP A 404 8.91 18.71 -14.80
N ASN A 405 10.04 18.28 -14.23
CA ASN A 405 10.09 17.58 -12.95
C ASN A 405 9.60 18.45 -11.78
N ASN A 406 9.67 19.78 -11.89
CA ASN A 406 9.36 20.72 -10.81
C ASN A 406 8.00 21.42 -11.00
N SER A 407 7.10 20.80 -11.76
CA SER A 407 5.77 21.33 -12.09
C SER A 407 4.65 20.85 -11.16
N GLY A 408 4.94 19.94 -10.22
CA GLY A 408 3.94 19.45 -9.26
C GLY A 408 3.31 20.60 -8.48
N SER A 409 2.00 20.56 -8.23
CA SER A 409 1.28 21.63 -7.52
C SER A 409 0.17 21.08 -6.62
N SER A 410 -1.06 20.95 -7.12
CA SER A 410 -2.22 20.51 -6.35
C SER A 410 -2.86 19.22 -6.86
N GLN A 411 -2.50 18.78 -8.06
CA GLN A 411 -3.09 17.58 -8.66
C GLN A 411 -2.49 16.32 -8.05
N VAL A 412 -3.35 15.43 -7.55
CA VAL A 412 -2.93 14.17 -6.93
C VAL A 412 -3.64 13.00 -7.59
N PHE A 413 -2.99 11.85 -7.62
CA PHE A 413 -3.59 10.62 -8.13
C PHE A 413 -3.34 9.43 -7.22
N TRP A 414 -4.27 8.49 -7.27
CA TRP A 414 -4.19 7.18 -6.62
C TRP A 414 -4.05 6.09 -7.66
N LEU A 415 -3.15 5.15 -7.40
CA LEU A 415 -2.95 3.98 -8.25
C LEU A 415 -4.01 2.90 -7.96
N LEU A 416 -4.79 2.52 -8.97
CA LEU A 416 -5.82 1.47 -8.90
C LEU A 416 -5.35 0.10 -9.40
N LYS A 417 -4.15 0.03 -9.96
CA LYS A 417 -3.64 -1.23 -10.52
C LYS A 417 -2.54 -1.78 -9.64
N GLU A 418 -2.65 -3.06 -9.28
CA GLU A 418 -1.48 -3.81 -8.84
C GLU A 418 -0.49 -3.81 -9.99
N SER A 419 0.62 -3.09 -9.80
CA SER A 419 1.58 -2.81 -10.84
C SER A 419 2.06 -4.10 -11.50
N GLU A 420 1.92 -4.15 -12.82
CA GLU A 420 2.57 -5.19 -13.63
C GLU A 420 4.07 -4.93 -13.53
N LEU A 421 4.69 -5.58 -12.56
CA LEU A 421 6.12 -5.49 -12.38
C LEU A 421 6.83 -5.95 -13.64
N THR A 422 7.88 -5.24 -14.00
CA THR A 422 8.86 -5.75 -14.95
C THR A 422 9.44 -7.08 -14.47
N PRO A 423 10.04 -7.92 -15.35
CA PRO A 423 10.73 -9.15 -14.93
C PRO A 423 11.80 -8.95 -13.84
N SER A 424 12.26 -7.71 -13.64
CA SER A 424 13.15 -7.26 -12.57
C SER A 424 12.46 -6.88 -11.26
N ASN A 425 11.16 -7.14 -11.11
CA ASN A 425 10.34 -6.71 -9.97
C ASN A 425 10.33 -5.19 -9.71
N ALA A 426 10.53 -4.37 -10.75
CA ALA A 426 10.51 -2.92 -10.66
C ALA A 426 9.26 -2.33 -11.34
N ASN A 427 8.68 -1.32 -10.72
CA ASN A 427 7.59 -0.54 -11.30
C ASN A 427 8.14 0.50 -12.30
N ILE A 428 7.38 0.78 -13.35
CA ILE A 428 7.70 1.79 -14.35
C ILE A 428 7.48 3.22 -13.82
N LEU A 429 6.58 3.39 -12.84
CA LEU A 429 6.29 4.68 -12.21
C LEU A 429 7.31 5.06 -11.12
N ASP A 430 8.00 4.06 -10.55
CA ASP A 430 9.02 4.29 -9.53
C ASP A 430 10.15 5.15 -10.11
N GLY A 431 10.50 6.22 -9.38
CA GLY A 431 11.54 7.14 -9.80
C GLY A 431 11.12 8.19 -10.83
N ARG A 432 9.83 8.24 -11.21
CA ARG A 432 9.27 9.26 -12.12
C ARG A 432 8.29 10.23 -11.45
N TYR A 433 7.67 9.80 -10.35
CA TYR A 433 6.69 10.56 -9.58
C TYR A 433 7.03 10.54 -8.09
N ALA A 434 6.65 11.61 -7.37
CA ALA A 434 6.77 11.70 -5.93
C ALA A 434 5.59 10.98 -5.27
N VAL A 435 5.84 9.78 -4.72
CA VAL A 435 4.90 9.10 -3.81
C VAL A 435 5.05 9.73 -2.44
N PHE A 436 3.94 10.09 -1.81
CA PHE A 436 3.96 10.74 -0.50
C PHE A 436 2.90 10.23 0.47
N GLY A 437 2.09 9.24 0.07
CA GLY A 437 1.13 8.63 0.98
C GLY A 437 0.52 7.34 0.45
N TYR A 438 -0.21 6.66 1.33
CA TYR A 438 -0.96 5.45 0.99
C TYR A 438 -2.33 5.46 1.66
N VAL A 439 -3.33 4.94 0.96
CA VAL A 439 -4.63 4.61 1.54
C VAL A 439 -4.49 3.35 2.39
N THR A 440 -4.89 3.41 3.66
CA THR A 440 -4.72 2.32 4.64
C THR A 440 -6.04 1.71 5.13
N GLU A 441 -7.16 2.36 4.81
CA GLU A 441 -8.50 1.83 5.02
C GLU A 441 -9.42 2.20 3.86
N ASN A 442 -10.33 1.26 3.54
CA ASN A 442 -11.31 1.37 2.45
C ASN A 442 -10.67 1.51 1.06
N GLU A 443 -9.42 1.06 0.89
CA GLU A 443 -8.71 1.12 -0.37
C GLU A 443 -9.52 0.48 -1.50
N ASP A 444 -10.10 -0.70 -1.31
CA ASP A 444 -10.87 -1.44 -2.33
C ASP A 444 -11.97 -0.59 -3.03
N TYR A 445 -12.56 0.38 -2.33
CA TYR A 445 -13.60 1.25 -2.87
C TYR A 445 -13.07 2.35 -3.80
N LEU A 446 -11.75 2.55 -3.89
CA LEU A 446 -11.15 3.48 -4.85
C LEU A 446 -11.43 3.05 -6.30
N ALA A 447 -11.55 1.75 -6.55
CA ALA A 447 -11.87 1.21 -7.88
C ALA A 447 -13.30 1.54 -8.33
N ASP A 448 -14.20 1.86 -7.38
CA ASP A 448 -15.59 2.22 -7.67
C ASP A 448 -15.76 3.71 -8.00
N LEU A 449 -14.71 4.52 -7.79
CA LEU A 449 -14.74 5.96 -8.08
C LEU A 449 -14.78 6.23 -9.58
N LYS A 450 -15.61 7.20 -9.97
CA LYS A 450 -15.85 7.60 -11.36
C LYS A 450 -15.63 9.09 -11.54
N VAL A 451 -15.42 9.48 -12.79
CA VAL A 451 -15.41 10.89 -13.18
C VAL A 451 -16.72 11.55 -12.76
N GLY A 452 -16.61 12.66 -12.03
CA GLY A 452 -17.74 13.41 -11.51
C GLY A 452 -18.19 13.04 -10.09
N ASP A 453 -17.63 11.99 -9.47
CA ASP A 453 -17.74 11.79 -8.02
C ASP A 453 -17.10 12.97 -7.29
N VAL A 454 -17.57 13.28 -6.08
CA VAL A 454 -17.19 14.53 -5.39
C VAL A 454 -16.49 14.23 -4.08
N ILE A 455 -15.33 14.82 -3.88
CA ILE A 455 -14.67 14.88 -2.57
C ILE A 455 -15.48 15.86 -1.73
N GLU A 456 -16.24 15.36 -0.75
CA GLU A 456 -17.03 16.23 0.12
C GLU A 456 -16.12 17.04 1.04
N SER A 457 -15.11 16.37 1.61
CA SER A 457 -14.11 17.02 2.44
C SER A 457 -12.87 16.15 2.60
N ILE A 458 -11.71 16.78 2.78
CA ILE A 458 -10.52 16.13 3.34
C ILE A 458 -10.21 16.76 4.70
N GLN A 459 -10.05 15.95 5.73
CA GLN A 459 -9.82 16.43 7.10
C GLN A 459 -8.61 15.76 7.73
N VAL A 460 -7.80 16.53 8.46
CA VAL A 460 -6.66 16.00 9.20
C VAL A 460 -7.14 15.33 10.49
N VAL A 461 -6.73 14.08 10.68
CA VAL A 461 -7.08 13.27 11.85
C VAL A 461 -5.98 13.35 12.90
N SER A 462 -4.71 13.32 12.48
CA SER A 462 -3.55 13.39 13.36
C SER A 462 -2.30 13.87 12.62
N GLY A 463 -1.29 14.36 13.35
CA GLY A 463 0.00 14.75 12.80
C GLY A 463 0.04 16.13 12.18
N LEU A 464 -0.97 16.99 12.43
CA LEU A 464 -0.95 18.39 12.01
C LEU A 464 0.19 19.17 12.66
N GLU A 465 0.58 18.79 13.87
CA GLU A 465 1.73 19.33 14.61
C GLU A 465 3.07 19.13 13.89
N ASN A 466 3.15 18.16 12.98
CA ASN A 466 4.34 17.91 12.16
C ASN A 466 4.43 18.84 10.94
N LEU A 467 3.38 19.62 10.65
CA LEU A 467 3.38 20.60 9.57
C LEU A 467 4.11 21.86 10.00
N VAL A 468 5.21 22.16 9.30
CA VAL A 468 6.07 23.33 9.51
C VAL A 468 5.89 24.30 8.35
N ASN A 469 5.98 25.60 8.65
CA ASN A 469 5.76 26.70 7.70
C ASN A 469 4.41 26.63 6.95
N PRO A 470 3.28 26.42 7.65
CA PRO A 470 1.97 26.43 7.00
C PRO A 470 1.72 27.80 6.38
N SER A 471 1.44 27.82 5.09
CA SER A 471 1.21 29.06 4.37
C SER A 471 -0.14 29.69 4.73
N TYR A 472 -1.11 28.89 5.20
CA TYR A 472 -2.44 29.38 5.59
C TYR A 472 -2.40 30.27 6.85
N LYS A 473 -1.41 30.11 7.72
CA LYS A 473 -1.25 30.94 8.93
C LYS A 473 -0.56 32.28 8.66
N ILE A 474 0.02 32.46 7.47
CA ILE A 474 0.77 33.68 7.10
C ILE A 474 -0.21 34.80 6.66
N VAL A 475 -1.47 34.46 6.39
CA VAL A 475 -2.54 35.43 6.10
C VAL A 475 -3.18 35.89 7.43
N GLY A 476 -2.45 36.70 8.19
CA GLY A 476 -2.89 37.31 9.46
C GLY A 476 -2.58 38.78 9.52
#